data_AF-A0A977MW54-F1
#
_entry.id   AF-A0A977MW54-F1
#
_cell.length_a   1.000
_cell.length_b   1.000
_cell.length_c   1.000
_cell.angle_alpha   90.00
_cell.angle_beta   90.00
_cell.angle_gamma   90.00
#
_symmetry.space_group_name_H-M   'P 1'
#
loop_
_entity.id
_entity.type
_entity.pdbx_description
1 polymer ?
#
loop_
_entity_poly.entity_id
_entity_poly.type
_entity_poly.pdbx_seq_one_letter_code
_entity_poly.pdbx_strand_id
1 'polypeptide(L)'
;PLYTIHLASVESSPKPPITMGKEKYKNAYFQVTRGDYAPLLKLVNENLEKAVLYAANDNEKNMLKHYINSFREGDLSEHKEGSRYWIKDKGPIIET
;
A
#
# COMPACT_ATOMS: atom_id res chain seq x y z
N PRO A 1 25.77 -14.04 -2.42
CA PRO A 1 24.84 -13.74 -1.29
C PRO A 1 23.40 -13.63 -1.82
N LEU A 2 22.41 -13.81 -0.95
CA LEU A 2 21.00 -13.54 -1.25
C LEU A 2 20.58 -12.26 -0.52
N TYR A 3 20.07 -11.29 -1.26
CA TYR A 3 19.44 -10.09 -0.73
C TYR A 3 17.93 -10.20 -0.88
N THR A 4 17.19 -9.92 0.19
CA THR A 4 15.72 -9.90 0.17
C THR A 4 15.25 -8.46 0.36
N ILE A 5 14.47 -7.98 -0.59
CA ILE A 5 13.76 -6.71 -0.50
C ILE A 5 12.36 -7.04 0.04
N HIS A 6 12.05 -6.58 1.24
CA HIS A 6 10.79 -6.83 1.91
C HIS A 6 9.87 -5.62 1.75
N LEU A 7 8.76 -5.78 1.03
CA LEU A 7 7.73 -4.76 0.91
C LEU A 7 6.80 -4.79 2.13
N ALA A 8 6.44 -3.60 2.62
CA ALA A 8 5.46 -3.46 3.69
C ALA A 8 4.05 -3.69 3.15
N SER A 9 3.33 -4.66 3.72
CA SER A 9 1.96 -4.99 3.32
C SER A 9 1.27 -5.87 4.36
N VAL A 10 -0.06 -5.91 4.35
CA VAL A 10 -0.84 -6.90 5.11
C VAL A 10 -0.65 -8.30 4.52
N GLU A 11 -0.82 -8.42 3.20
CA GLU A 11 -0.68 -9.69 2.50
C GLU A 11 0.79 -10.11 2.41
N SER A 12 1.04 -11.42 2.48
CA SER A 12 2.40 -11.99 2.47
C SER A 12 2.67 -12.96 1.32
N SER A 13 1.61 -13.41 0.64
CA SER A 13 1.71 -14.29 -0.54
C SER A 13 2.39 -13.59 -1.71
N PRO A 14 3.11 -14.29 -2.61
CA PRO A 14 3.64 -13.68 -3.82
C PRO A 14 2.55 -13.00 -4.66
N LYS A 15 2.84 -11.80 -5.17
CA LYS A 15 2.00 -11.03 -6.09
C LYS A 15 2.85 -10.38 -7.17
N PRO A 16 3.11 -11.07 -8.30
CA PRO A 16 3.68 -10.41 -9.47
C PRO A 16 2.74 -9.30 -9.99
N PRO A 17 3.26 -8.18 -10.53
CA PRO A 17 4.67 -7.91 -10.77
C PRO A 17 5.43 -7.28 -9.59
N ILE A 18 4.77 -7.02 -8.44
CA ILE A 18 5.40 -6.30 -7.31
C ILE A 18 6.34 -7.17 -6.48
N THR A 19 6.10 -8.49 -6.44
CA THR A 19 7.04 -9.47 -5.89
C THR A 19 7.79 -10.18 -7.00
N MET A 20 9.01 -10.62 -6.71
CA MET A 20 9.91 -11.27 -7.65
C MET A 20 10.58 -12.46 -6.97
N GLY A 21 10.61 -13.60 -7.64
CA GLY A 21 11.38 -14.76 -7.21
C GLY A 21 12.90 -14.47 -7.17
N LYS A 22 13.70 -15.49 -6.90
CA LYS A 22 15.16 -15.33 -6.90
C LYS A 22 15.66 -15.07 -8.32
N GLU A 23 16.16 -13.86 -8.55
CA GLU A 23 16.82 -13.46 -9.80
C GLU A 23 18.30 -13.21 -9.56
N LYS A 24 19.13 -13.59 -10.55
CA LYS A 24 20.58 -13.39 -10.46
C LYS A 24 20.94 -12.04 -11.08
N TYR A 25 21.60 -11.20 -10.30
CA TYR A 25 22.17 -9.94 -10.78
C TYR A 25 23.63 -9.84 -10.35
N LYS A 26 24.54 -9.81 -11.34
CA LYS A 26 25.99 -9.91 -11.13
C LYS A 26 26.33 -11.16 -10.28
N ASN A 27 27.07 -10.98 -9.19
CA ASN A 27 27.54 -12.06 -8.31
C ASN A 27 26.62 -12.28 -7.09
N ALA A 28 25.36 -11.83 -7.15
CA ALA A 28 24.38 -11.95 -6.09
C ALA A 28 23.00 -12.37 -6.61
N TYR A 29 22.18 -12.91 -5.70
CA TYR A 29 20.77 -13.19 -5.94
C TYR A 29 19.93 -12.14 -5.22
N PHE A 30 18.86 -11.71 -5.85
CA PHE A 30 17.87 -10.80 -5.30
C PHE A 30 16.49 -11.45 -5.37
N GLN A 31 15.67 -11.19 -4.37
CA GLN A 31 14.25 -11.53 -4.41
C GLN A 31 13.46 -10.37 -3.79
N VAL A 32 12.21 -10.20 -4.22
CA VAL A 32 11.29 -9.22 -3.66
C VAL A 32 10.12 -9.97 -3.06
N THR A 33 9.93 -9.84 -1.75
CA THR A 33 8.82 -10.43 -0.99
C THR A 33 7.97 -9.32 -0.40
N ARG A 34 6.84 -9.68 0.21
CA ARG A 34 5.95 -8.73 0.87
C ARG A 34 5.46 -9.29 2.21
N GLY A 35 4.79 -8.46 3.01
CA GLY A 35 4.25 -8.83 4.33
C GLY A 35 4.98 -8.18 5.51
N ASP A 36 5.88 -7.21 5.25
CA ASP A 36 6.54 -6.50 6.34
C ASP A 36 5.52 -5.64 7.13
N TYR A 37 5.64 -5.62 8.46
CA TYR A 37 4.70 -4.99 9.39
C TYR A 37 3.23 -5.43 9.29
N ALA A 38 2.93 -6.60 8.72
CA ALA A 38 1.57 -7.05 8.43
C ALA A 38 0.55 -6.89 9.58
N PRO A 39 0.85 -7.24 10.86
CA PRO A 39 -0.11 -7.05 11.95
C PRO A 39 -0.46 -5.58 12.21
N LEU A 40 0.50 -4.67 12.04
CA LEU A 40 0.29 -3.24 12.25
C LEU A 40 -0.49 -2.63 11.08
N LEU A 41 -0.11 -2.96 9.84
CA LEU A 41 -0.81 -2.49 8.64
C LEU A 41 -2.24 -3.01 8.56
N LYS A 42 -2.52 -4.17 9.15
CA LYS A 42 -3.89 -4.68 9.27
C LYS A 42 -4.75 -3.75 10.12
N LEU A 43 -4.23 -3.30 11.27
CA LEU A 43 -4.92 -2.34 12.13
C LEU A 43 -5.11 -0.98 11.44
N VAL A 44 -4.12 -0.53 10.66
CA VAL A 44 -4.25 0.69 9.84
C VAL A 44 -5.41 0.53 8.86
N ASN A 45 -5.42 -0.55 8.07
CA ASN A 45 -6.49 -0.81 7.10
C ASN A 45 -7.88 -0.89 7.73
N GLU A 46 -8.04 -1.60 8.84
CA GLU A 46 -9.32 -1.71 9.55
C GLU A 46 -9.86 -0.34 9.99
N ASN A 47 -8.99 0.59 10.39
CA ASN A 47 -9.41 1.93 10.77
C ASN A 47 -9.68 2.84 9.55
N LEU A 48 -8.90 2.71 8.48
CA LEU A 48 -9.18 3.43 7.23
C LEU A 48 -10.51 2.97 6.62
N GLU A 49 -10.82 1.67 6.66
CA GLU A 49 -12.11 1.11 6.20
C GLU A 49 -13.29 1.73 6.96
N LYS A 50 -13.15 1.94 8.28
CA LYS A 50 -14.16 2.66 9.07
C LYS A 50 -14.24 4.13 8.69
N ALA A 51 -13.09 4.79 8.45
CA ALA A 51 -13.05 6.20 8.05
C ALA A 51 -13.76 6.46 6.71
N VAL A 52 -13.72 5.51 5.76
CA VAL A 52 -14.44 5.61 4.48
C VAL A 52 -15.94 5.89 4.66
N LEU A 53 -16.57 5.38 5.73
CA LEU A 53 -17.99 5.59 6.01
C LEU A 53 -18.33 7.05 6.38
N TYR A 54 -17.34 7.81 6.83
CA TYR A 54 -17.49 9.19 7.29
C TYR A 54 -16.87 10.23 6.34
N ALA A 55 -16.30 9.78 5.22
CA ALA A 55 -15.70 10.66 4.23
C ALA A 55 -16.74 11.64 3.66
N ALA A 56 -16.39 12.92 3.64
CA ALA A 56 -17.27 14.02 3.30
C ALA A 56 -17.58 14.10 1.80
N ASN A 57 -16.71 13.55 0.95
CA ASN A 57 -16.86 13.57 -0.49
C ASN A 57 -16.21 12.35 -1.17
N ASP A 58 -16.38 12.24 -2.49
CA ASP A 58 -15.87 11.09 -3.25
C ASP A 58 -14.34 11.11 -3.41
N ASN A 59 -13.68 12.27 -3.38
CA ASN A 59 -12.21 12.31 -3.40
C ASN A 59 -11.63 11.68 -2.14
N GLU A 60 -12.12 12.04 -0.96
CA GLU A 60 -11.72 11.41 0.31
C GLU A 60 -11.99 9.89 0.30
N LYS A 61 -13.19 9.45 -0.14
CA LYS A 61 -13.52 8.03 -0.24
C LYS A 61 -12.55 7.27 -1.14
N ASN A 62 -12.23 7.83 -2.31
CA ASN A 62 -11.36 7.17 -3.28
C ASN A 62 -9.91 7.18 -2.81
N MET A 63 -9.44 8.29 -2.23
CA MET A 63 -8.14 8.38 -1.58
C MET A 63 -7.95 7.26 -0.55
N LEU A 64 -8.89 7.13 0.40
CA LEU A 64 -8.83 6.12 1.47
C LEU A 64 -8.85 4.70 0.90
N LYS A 65 -9.72 4.41 -0.09
CA LYS A 65 -9.77 3.10 -0.75
C LYS A 65 -8.42 2.71 -1.39
N HIS A 66 -7.77 3.66 -2.06
CA HIS A 66 -6.46 3.43 -2.65
C HIS A 66 -5.35 3.27 -1.60
N TYR A 67 -5.38 4.03 -0.51
CA TYR A 67 -4.45 3.83 0.60
C TYR A 67 -4.61 2.46 1.27
N ILE A 68 -5.87 2.04 1.50
CA ILE A 68 -6.18 0.70 2.01
C ILE A 68 -5.59 -0.37 1.10
N ASN A 69 -5.76 -0.24 -0.22
CA ASN A 69 -5.20 -1.20 -1.18
C ASN A 69 -3.66 -1.18 -1.19
N SER A 70 -3.05 0.00 -1.16
CA SER A 70 -1.59 0.16 -1.04
C SER A 70 -1.05 -0.59 0.18
N PHE A 71 -1.60 -0.34 1.36
CA PHE A 71 -1.16 -0.97 2.60
C PHE A 71 -1.54 -2.45 2.67
N ARG A 72 -2.65 -2.87 2.06
CA ARG A 72 -3.03 -4.29 1.97
C ARG A 72 -2.02 -5.06 1.13
N GLU A 73 -1.69 -4.52 -0.04
CA GLU A 73 -1.00 -5.26 -1.09
C GLU A 73 0.50 -4.99 -1.18
N GLY A 74 0.96 -3.85 -0.65
CA GLY A 74 2.32 -3.34 -0.81
C GLY A 74 2.55 -2.64 -2.15
N ASP A 75 1.51 -2.05 -2.74
CA ASP A 75 1.55 -1.48 -4.09
C ASP A 75 1.67 0.05 -4.07
N LEU A 76 2.86 0.55 -4.46
CA LEU A 76 3.13 1.98 -4.54
C LEU A 76 2.27 2.72 -5.59
N SER A 77 1.80 2.02 -6.63
CA SER A 77 0.94 2.63 -7.64
C SER A 77 -0.43 3.01 -7.06
N GLU A 78 -0.99 2.15 -6.21
CA GLU A 78 -2.21 2.43 -5.44
C GLU A 78 -2.00 3.64 -4.52
N HIS A 79 -0.86 3.72 -3.81
CA HIS A 79 -0.59 4.88 -2.97
C HIS A 79 -0.58 6.17 -3.79
N LYS A 80 0.09 6.17 -4.95
CA LYS A 80 0.16 7.33 -5.83
C LYS A 80 -1.22 7.73 -6.36
N GLU A 81 -2.09 6.76 -6.63
CA GLU A 81 -3.46 7.05 -7.06
C GLU A 81 -4.29 7.64 -5.92
N GLY A 82 -4.17 7.11 -4.71
CA GLY A 82 -4.77 7.73 -3.52
C GLY A 82 -4.32 9.18 -3.35
N SER A 83 -3.01 9.43 -3.51
CA SER A 83 -2.47 10.79 -3.47
C SER A 83 -3.00 11.69 -4.59
N ARG A 84 -3.38 11.15 -5.76
CA ARG A 84 -4.04 11.95 -6.82
C ARG A 84 -5.45 12.38 -6.43
N TYR A 85 -6.19 11.54 -5.71
CA TYR A 85 -7.49 11.93 -5.17
C TYR A 85 -7.33 12.95 -4.05
N TRP A 86 -6.36 12.75 -3.16
CA TRP A 86 -6.03 13.68 -2.09
C TRP A 86 -5.75 15.09 -2.62
N ILE A 87 -4.86 15.26 -3.61
CA ILE A 87 -4.56 16.59 -4.15
C ILE A 87 -5.76 17.25 -4.86
N LYS A 88 -6.78 16.48 -5.26
CA LYS A 88 -8.01 17.00 -5.88
C LYS A 88 -9.04 17.44 -4.85
N ASP A 89 -8.92 16.97 -3.61
CA ASP A 89 -9.75 17.42 -2.50
C ASP A 89 -9.27 18.78 -2.00
N LYS A 90 -10.08 19.83 -2.18
CA LYS A 90 -9.66 21.22 -1.94
C LYS A 90 -10.46 21.83 -0.81
N GLY A 91 -9.75 22.30 0.21
CA GLY A 91 -10.34 22.93 1.39
C GLY A 91 -11.22 21.98 2.23
N PRO A 92 -10.79 20.73 2.51
CA PRO A 92 -11.55 19.86 3.40
C PRO A 92 -11.59 20.48 4.80
N ILE A 93 -12.68 20.19 5.54
CA ILE A 93 -12.82 20.63 6.93
C ILE A 93 -11.82 19.88 7.83
N ILE A 94 -11.56 18.61 7.52
CA ILE A 94 -10.62 17.74 8.21
C ILE A 94 -9.56 17.29 7.20
N GLU A 95 -8.30 17.64 7.41
CA GLU A 95 -7.14 17.29 6.55
C GLU A 95 -6.23 16.25 7.23
N THR A 96 -5.50 15.44 6.45
CA THR A 96 -4.63 14.35 6.94
C THR A 96 -3.38 14.10 6.11
#